data_AF-B1KJD0-F1
#
_entry.id   AF-B1KJD0-F1
#
_cell.length_a   1.000
_cell.length_b   1.000
_cell.length_c   1.000
_cell.angle_alpha   90.00
_cell.angle_beta   90.00
_cell.angle_gamma   90.00
#
_symmetry.space_group_name_H-M   'P 1'
#
loop_
_entity.id
_entity.type
_entity.pdbx_description
1 polymer ?
#
loop_
_entity_poly.entity_id
_entity_poly.type
_entity_poly.pdbx_seq_one_letter_code
_entity_poly.pdbx_strand_id
1 'polypeptide(L)'
;MSHSISKTKIHFSGKFAIIAALLVGFAFTNQASADAFTQTQQAAVDQHFDILARQQDKSDNKILNNQQQNFDDELEMAEDKFMTQICDEHGRVYDNKSQTCYEQ
;
A
#
# COMPACT_ATOMS: atom_id res chain seq x y z
N MET A 1 -30.33 -17.29 6.88
CA MET A 1 -31.12 -16.10 6.53
C MET A 1 -30.41 -15.35 5.42
N SER A 2 -31.07 -15.14 4.28
CA SER A 2 -30.49 -14.53 3.08
C SER A 2 -30.78 -13.03 3.09
N HIS A 3 -29.74 -12.20 3.14
CA HIS A 3 -29.88 -10.74 3.02
C HIS A 3 -29.39 -10.31 1.63
N SER A 4 -30.34 -10.03 0.74
CA SER A 4 -30.10 -9.42 -0.56
C SER A 4 -29.63 -7.97 -0.38
N ILE A 5 -28.39 -7.67 -0.76
CA ILE A 5 -27.91 -6.28 -0.85
C ILE A 5 -28.58 -5.63 -2.07
N SER A 6 -29.56 -4.77 -1.78
CA SER A 6 -30.19 -3.89 -2.78
C SER A 6 -29.16 -2.85 -3.23
N LYS A 7 -28.71 -2.94 -4.48
CA LYS A 7 -27.82 -1.93 -5.09
C LYS A 7 -28.67 -0.75 -5.54
N THR A 8 -28.67 0.32 -4.76
CA THR A 8 -29.23 1.62 -5.14
C THR A 8 -28.48 2.15 -6.36
N LYS A 9 -29.09 2.13 -7.54
CA LYS A 9 -28.54 2.76 -8.74
C LYS A 9 -28.65 4.28 -8.60
N ILE A 10 -27.54 4.94 -8.32
CA ILE A 10 -27.43 6.40 -8.46
C ILE A 10 -27.46 6.69 -9.97
N HIS A 11 -28.54 7.32 -10.45
CA HIS A 11 -28.62 7.79 -11.83
C HIS A 11 -27.65 8.97 -11.99
N PHE A 12 -26.47 8.68 -12.51
CA PHE A 12 -25.52 9.69 -12.96
C PHE A 12 -26.15 10.49 -14.11
N SER A 13 -26.61 11.71 -13.80
CA SER A 13 -27.13 12.63 -14.80
C SER A 13 -25.95 13.24 -15.54
N GLY A 14 -25.74 12.84 -16.80
CA GLY A 14 -24.63 13.28 -17.64
C GLY A 14 -24.50 14.81 -17.79
N LYS A 15 -25.54 15.58 -17.45
CA LYS A 15 -25.51 17.06 -17.45
C LYS A 15 -24.51 17.63 -16.45
N PHE A 16 -24.34 17.00 -15.28
CA PHE A 16 -23.36 17.44 -14.28
C PHE A 16 -21.93 17.05 -14.66
N ALA A 17 -21.75 15.97 -15.43
CA ALA A 17 -20.47 15.56 -15.97
C ALA A 17 -19.85 16.64 -16.87
N ILE A 18 -20.69 17.27 -17.70
CA ILE A 18 -20.26 18.32 -18.64
C ILE A 18 -19.78 19.57 -17.89
N ILE A 19 -20.48 19.95 -16.81
CA ILE A 19 -20.10 21.11 -15.99
C ILE A 19 -18.76 20.84 -15.29
N ALA A 20 -18.58 19.65 -14.71
CA ALA A 20 -17.31 19.26 -14.11
C ALA A 20 -16.16 19.25 -15.13
N ALA A 21 -16.41 18.72 -16.33
CA ALA A 21 -15.42 18.69 -17.41
C ALA A 21 -15.03 20.12 -17.87
N LEU A 22 -15.98 21.05 -17.96
CA LEU A 22 -15.70 22.44 -18.30
C LEU A 22 -14.83 23.13 -17.24
N LEU A 23 -15.16 22.98 -15.96
CA LEU A 23 -14.39 23.60 -14.87
C LEU A 23 -12.95 23.08 -14.82
N VAL A 24 -12.77 21.77 -14.99
CA VAL A 24 -11.45 21.15 -15.09
C VAL A 24 -10.72 21.64 -16.34
N GLY A 25 -11.40 21.76 -17.47
CA GLY A 25 -10.84 22.30 -18.72
C GLY A 25 -10.30 23.72 -18.58
N PHE A 26 -11.05 24.63 -17.94
CA PHE A 26 -10.61 26.02 -17.73
C PHE A 26 -9.42 26.16 -16.79
N ALA A 27 -9.23 25.24 -15.84
CA ALA A 27 -8.05 25.25 -14.97
C ALA A 27 -6.74 25.00 -15.75
N PHE A 28 -6.80 24.24 -16.85
CA PHE A 28 -5.62 23.94 -17.67
C PHE A 28 -5.25 25.05 -18.67
N THR A 29 -6.21 25.90 -19.07
CA THR A 29 -6.00 26.89 -20.14
C THR A 29 -5.26 28.15 -19.69
N ASN A 30 -5.07 28.37 -18.39
CA ASN A 30 -4.40 29.54 -17.83
C ASN A 30 -2.98 29.26 -17.31
N GLN A 31 -2.26 28.32 -17.93
CA GLN A 31 -0.82 28.18 -17.66
C GLN A 31 -0.09 29.36 -18.33
N ALA A 32 0.09 30.45 -17.58
CA ALA A 32 1.07 31.48 -17.90
C ALA A 32 2.42 30.77 -18.13
N SER A 33 3.02 30.95 -19.30
CA SER A 33 4.27 30.30 -19.66
C SER A 33 5.36 30.74 -18.69
N ALA A 34 5.85 29.81 -17.88
CA ALA A 34 7.07 30.03 -17.10
C ALA A 34 8.25 30.13 -18.07
N ASP A 35 9.18 31.05 -17.82
CA ASP A 35 10.39 31.16 -18.63
C ASP A 35 11.16 29.83 -18.63
N ALA A 36 11.70 29.46 -19.79
CA ALA A 36 12.49 28.25 -19.92
C ALA A 36 13.73 28.32 -19.04
N PHE A 37 14.06 27.22 -18.37
CA PHE A 37 15.26 27.13 -17.56
C PHE A 37 16.52 27.37 -18.39
N THR A 38 17.48 28.08 -17.82
CA THR A 38 18.83 28.11 -18.40
C THR A 38 19.47 26.73 -18.30
N GLN A 39 20.49 26.43 -19.13
CA GLN A 39 21.14 25.11 -19.12
C GLN A 39 21.68 24.71 -17.73
N THR A 40 22.16 25.68 -16.95
CA THR A 40 22.64 25.45 -15.58
C THR A 40 21.51 25.17 -14.60
N GLN A 41 20.36 25.82 -14.77
CA GLN A 41 19.16 25.56 -13.96
C GLN A 41 18.58 24.18 -14.29
N GLN A 42 18.51 23.81 -15.57
CA GLN A 42 18.04 22.48 -15.99
C GLN A 42 18.95 21.37 -15.43
N ALA A 43 20.27 21.54 -15.52
CA ALA A 43 21.22 20.54 -14.99
C ALA A 43 21.10 20.38 -13.46
N ALA A 44 20.88 21.47 -12.72
CA ALA A 44 20.65 21.42 -11.28
C ALA A 44 19.32 20.73 -10.93
N VAL A 45 18.26 20.97 -11.72
CA VAL A 45 16.96 20.31 -11.58
C VAL A 45 17.09 18.81 -11.87
N ASP A 46 17.75 18.44 -12.96
CA ASP A 46 17.97 17.04 -13.34
C ASP A 46 18.79 16.29 -12.29
N GLN A 47 19.86 16.92 -11.77
CA GLN A 47 20.66 16.36 -10.67
C GLN A 47 19.81 16.18 -9.39
N HIS A 48 18.93 17.12 -9.09
CA HIS A 48 18.05 17.03 -7.93
C HIS A 48 17.06 15.86 -8.08
N PHE A 49 16.45 15.69 -9.25
CA PHE A 49 15.54 14.58 -9.52
C PHE A 49 16.24 13.22 -9.46
N ASP A 50 17.48 13.12 -9.93
CA ASP A 50 18.27 11.89 -9.81
C ASP A 50 18.56 11.50 -8.34
N ILE A 51 18.81 12.50 -7.48
CA ILE A 51 18.97 12.26 -6.03
C ILE A 51 17.65 11.79 -5.41
N LEU A 52 16.53 12.43 -5.76
CA LEU A 52 15.21 12.05 -5.28
C LEU A 52 14.85 10.63 -5.71
N ALA A 53 15.08 10.26 -6.97
CA ALA A 53 14.84 8.91 -7.48
C ALA A 53 15.65 7.87 -6.69
N ARG A 54 16.95 8.11 -6.48
CA ARG A 54 17.81 7.23 -5.70
C ARG A 54 17.40 7.12 -4.23
N GLN A 55 16.86 8.19 -3.64
CA GLN A 55 16.35 8.16 -2.27
C GLN A 55 15.01 7.42 -2.19
N GLN A 56 14.12 7.63 -3.16
CA GLN A 56 12.84 6.96 -3.23
C GLN A 56 13.01 5.45 -3.38
N ASP A 57 13.87 4.98 -4.29
CA ASP A 57 14.17 3.56 -4.44
C ASP A 57 14.69 2.94 -3.14
N LYS A 58 15.59 3.63 -2.43
CA LYS A 58 16.11 3.15 -1.13
C LYS A 58 15.04 3.14 -0.05
N SER A 59 14.18 4.15 -0.02
CA SER A 59 13.09 4.27 0.93
C SER A 59 12.07 3.17 0.72
N ASP A 60 11.64 2.96 -0.53
CA ASP A 60 10.63 1.97 -0.90
C ASP A 60 11.13 0.55 -0.56
N ASN A 61 12.37 0.23 -0.91
CA ASN A 61 12.96 -1.05 -0.54
C ASN A 61 13.07 -1.23 0.99
N LYS A 62 13.41 -0.18 1.74
CA LYS A 62 13.46 -0.25 3.20
C LYS A 62 12.07 -0.44 3.82
N ILE A 63 11.06 0.25 3.31
CA ILE A 63 9.68 0.13 3.79
C ILE A 63 9.16 -1.28 3.51
N LEU A 64 9.37 -1.80 2.30
CA LEU A 64 8.96 -3.16 1.93
C LEU A 64 9.64 -4.21 2.81
N ASN A 65 10.95 -4.10 3.03
CA ASN A 65 11.68 -5.03 3.90
C ASN A 65 11.17 -4.99 5.35
N ASN A 66 10.94 -3.80 5.88
CA ASN A 66 10.41 -3.66 7.24
C ASN A 66 8.97 -4.20 7.36
N GLN A 67 8.13 -3.97 6.34
CA GLN A 67 6.77 -4.50 6.31
C GLN A 67 6.75 -6.02 6.22
N GLN A 68 7.63 -6.60 5.38
CA GLN A 68 7.78 -8.05 5.26
C GLN A 68 8.25 -8.66 6.57
N GLN A 69 9.28 -8.09 7.20
CA GLN A 69 9.78 -8.59 8.48
C GLN A 69 8.72 -8.55 9.58
N ASN A 70 7.99 -7.44 9.71
CA ASN A 70 6.92 -7.34 10.70
C ASN A 70 5.79 -8.35 10.43
N PHE A 71 5.45 -8.57 9.16
CA PHE A 71 4.44 -9.55 8.79
C PHE A 71 4.88 -10.97 9.13
N ASP A 72 6.13 -11.32 8.83
CA ASP A 72 6.70 -12.64 9.13
C ASP A 72 6.74 -12.88 10.66
N ASP A 73 7.16 -11.89 11.45
CA ASP A 73 7.19 -11.96 12.91
C ASP A 73 5.76 -12.13 13.50
N GLU A 74 4.78 -11.36 12.98
CA GLU A 74 3.37 -11.48 13.41
C GLU A 74 2.76 -12.83 13.03
N LEU A 75 3.11 -13.35 11.85
CA LEU A 75 2.65 -14.66 11.38
C LEU A 75 3.23 -15.78 12.26
N GLU A 76 4.54 -15.77 12.53
CA GLU A 76 5.20 -16.78 13.38
C GLU A 76 4.58 -16.81 14.79
N MET A 77 4.36 -15.64 15.40
CA MET A 77 3.70 -15.55 16.71
C MET A 77 2.26 -16.10 16.68
N ALA A 78 1.51 -15.83 15.61
CA ALA A 78 0.14 -16.32 15.46
C ALA A 78 0.11 -17.85 15.28
N GLU A 79 1.02 -18.40 14.48
CA GLU A 79 1.15 -19.84 14.24
C GLU A 79 1.58 -20.58 15.50
N ASP A 80 2.59 -20.09 16.22
CA ASP A 80 3.06 -20.69 17.47
C ASP A 80 1.96 -20.72 18.54
N LYS A 81 1.20 -19.62 18.66
CA LYS A 81 0.05 -19.56 19.56
C LYS A 81 -1.05 -20.54 19.16
N PHE A 82 -1.37 -20.60 17.87
CA PHE A 82 -2.38 -21.51 17.34
C PHE A 82 -1.98 -22.97 17.61
N MET A 83 -0.75 -23.34 17.27
CA MET A 83 -0.26 -24.70 17.45
C MET A 83 -0.16 -25.08 18.93
N THR A 84 0.30 -24.18 19.79
CA THR A 84 0.30 -24.39 21.25
C THR A 84 -1.09 -24.69 21.78
N GLN A 85 -2.10 -23.92 21.35
CA GLN A 85 -3.50 -24.15 21.76
C GLN A 85 -4.03 -25.50 21.26
N ILE A 86 -3.82 -25.82 19.99
CA ILE A 86 -4.30 -27.09 19.41
C ILE A 86 -3.60 -28.29 20.04
N CYS A 87 -2.28 -28.24 20.26
CA CYS A 87 -1.59 -29.32 20.94
C CYS A 87 -2.12 -29.51 22.37
N ASP A 88 -2.30 -28.41 23.11
CA ASP A 88 -2.82 -28.44 24.50
C ASP A 88 -4.24 -29.01 24.58
N GLU A 89 -5.13 -28.62 23.66
CA GLU A 89 -6.49 -29.19 23.54
C GLU A 89 -6.48 -30.71 23.35
N HIS A 90 -5.42 -31.25 22.74
CA HIS A 90 -5.22 -32.67 22.54
C HIS A 90 -4.32 -33.34 23.59
N GLY A 91 -4.00 -32.65 24.68
CA GLY A 91 -3.16 -33.16 25.77
C GLY A 91 -1.70 -33.37 25.37
N ARG A 92 -1.24 -32.67 24.34
CA ARG A 92 0.13 -32.70 23.80
C ARG A 92 0.83 -31.37 24.09
N VAL A 93 2.16 -31.38 24.07
CA VAL A 93 2.96 -30.16 24.19
C VAL A 93 3.51 -29.80 22.81
N TYR A 94 3.40 -28.53 22.44
CA TYR A 94 4.00 -28.02 21.20
C TYR A 94 5.48 -27.69 21.40
N ASP A 95 6.34 -28.17 20.51
CA ASP A 95 7.73 -27.72 20.42
C ASP A 95 7.89 -26.90 19.16
N ASN A 96 8.06 -25.59 19.36
CA ASN A 96 8.30 -24.62 18.29
C ASN A 96 9.55 -25.00 17.45
N LYS A 97 10.60 -25.60 18.06
CA LYS A 97 11.83 -25.93 17.33
C LYS A 97 11.64 -27.05 16.30
N SER A 98 10.88 -28.08 16.65
CA SER A 98 10.55 -29.18 15.74
C SER A 98 9.25 -28.94 14.95
N GLN A 99 8.47 -27.92 15.31
CA GLN A 99 7.13 -27.65 14.79
C GLN A 99 6.20 -28.87 14.93
N THR A 100 6.34 -29.64 16.03
CA THR A 100 5.55 -30.84 16.28
C THR A 100 4.90 -30.84 17.66
N CYS A 101 3.73 -31.49 17.76
CA CYS A 101 3.11 -31.83 19.04
C CYS A 101 3.63 -33.20 19.51
N TYR A 102 4.07 -33.30 20.76
CA TYR A 102 4.48 -34.57 21.38
C TYR A 102 3.63 -34.89 22.61
N GLU A 103 3.53 -36.18 22.91
CA GLU A 103 2.90 -36.67 24.13
C GLU A 103 3.79 -36.31 25.32
N GLN A 104 3.18 -35.97 26.46
CA GLN A 104 3.93 -35.73 27.71
C GLN A 104 4.53 -37.02 28.26
#